data_AF-A0A075B4P4-F1
#
_entry.id   AF-A0A075B4P4-F1
#
_cell.length_a   1.000
_cell.length_b   1.000
_cell.length_c   1.000
_cell.angle_alpha   90.00
_cell.angle_beta   90.00
_cell.angle_gamma   90.00
#
_symmetry.space_group_name_H-M   'P 1'
#
loop_
_entity.id
_entity.type
_entity.pdbx_description
1 polymer ?
#
loop_
_entity_poly.entity_id
_entity_poly.type
_entity_poly.pdbx_seq_one_letter_code
_entity_poly.pdbx_strand_id
1 'polypeptide(L)'
;MVSILRRCKFIKEKYWPAWYTVLFHVLVNRIHESTPDGGEIYIDIFHPKQQKLKKPIAIIFPGFVGGSDSNVVRKFAQILGENGWQVIGFNFRGCNKSPLRTAKTFSAEFTGDFSQTIALVNRRFPGQAIFTIAISYSCSILIKLLASMEDKSVVAAVVIAPQFDFVKSQRSLTTWPSNSLCDLSIRHKEVFQKSELKIENVLHCERLSEYDGNVTVNMFSYPSVNEYYKKASAKSYIPKIKVPTLLLCALDDPLLNADTISFVEVLQNPNTVLVTTKRGGHLGWLQSETILSSNLGINDLKWTLTGVTNESQVFYVQTDDKSLILVQIIYSAIGLSPFFQVNYQVLSSQNGIMIPMSSTTQYSKKEVEISGDNVSTKTPTCSYQVADGNKVQLNVNIPNAFSLELDVEIKGPGFLKKMILGNNGTGEYSMIPRGVATGKLVAGDKEMKVNGFVSIAHAFETTKPHQTADKVFFCTFHSEKLSFFMVNQQLDKRYDNVPSNIIAFVDDEGNSFYTSNLSVKEGECKIDQDTKYAVPTSIDVLGEEGSVKIASKINLVNGNGKVDVLKQLPFLVRKVIQALVTKPFVYPFSEDAVVEIEKDGRKNEYSGRLLCEVVFINE
;
A
#
# COMPACT_ATOMS: atom_id res chain seq x y z
N MET A 1 -36.02 1.11 -3.98
CA MET A 1 -34.58 1.46 -4.05
C MET A 1 -34.22 2.58 -5.03
N VAL A 2 -34.85 2.74 -6.22
CA VAL A 2 -34.44 3.73 -7.26
C VAL A 2 -34.16 5.16 -6.74
N SER A 3 -34.93 5.67 -5.77
CA SER A 3 -34.67 7.01 -5.18
C SER A 3 -33.33 7.12 -4.43
N ILE A 4 -32.76 6.01 -3.94
CA ILE A 4 -31.44 5.97 -3.30
C ILE A 4 -30.36 6.15 -4.37
N LEU A 5 -30.41 5.38 -5.46
CA LEU A 5 -29.49 5.55 -6.60
C LEU A 5 -29.52 6.98 -7.16
N ARG A 6 -30.71 7.57 -7.31
CA ARG A 6 -30.88 8.95 -7.79
C ARG A 6 -30.33 10.02 -6.83
N ARG A 7 -30.10 9.70 -5.55
CA ARG A 7 -29.57 10.61 -4.50
C ARG A 7 -28.13 10.27 -4.07
N CYS A 8 -27.61 9.09 -4.40
CA CYS A 8 -26.24 8.69 -4.09
C CYS A 8 -25.24 9.46 -4.96
N LYS A 9 -24.59 10.46 -4.38
CA LYS A 9 -23.53 11.26 -5.00
C LYS A 9 -22.40 10.39 -5.57
N PHE A 10 -21.99 9.38 -4.81
CA PHE A 10 -20.93 8.41 -5.14
C PHE A 10 -21.18 7.57 -6.41
N ILE A 11 -22.41 7.56 -6.96
CA ILE A 11 -22.77 6.88 -8.21
C ILE A 11 -22.77 7.85 -9.42
N LYS A 12 -22.66 9.17 -9.17
CA LYS A 12 -22.70 10.24 -10.18
C LYS A 12 -21.38 11.01 -10.32
N GLU A 13 -20.62 11.11 -9.24
CA GLU A 13 -19.30 11.75 -9.23
C GLU A 13 -18.27 10.87 -9.95
N LYS A 14 -17.21 11.46 -10.50
CA LYS A 14 -16.16 10.69 -11.18
C LYS A 14 -15.44 9.80 -10.16
N TYR A 15 -15.32 8.51 -10.50
CA TYR A 15 -14.60 7.52 -9.70
C TYR A 15 -13.13 7.91 -9.51
N TRP A 16 -12.68 7.93 -8.25
CA TRP A 16 -11.28 8.14 -7.88
C TRP A 16 -10.77 6.93 -7.09
N PRO A 17 -9.84 6.12 -7.64
CA PRO A 17 -9.15 5.07 -6.92
C PRO A 17 -7.97 5.68 -6.16
N ALA A 18 -8.13 5.90 -4.88
CA ALA A 18 -7.09 6.47 -4.02
C ALA A 18 -7.22 5.74 -2.66
N TRP A 19 -6.13 5.33 -1.98
CA TRP A 19 -6.17 4.13 -1.10
C TRP A 19 -5.29 4.18 0.17
N TYR A 20 -5.65 5.02 1.14
CA TYR A 20 -5.43 4.88 2.59
C TYR A 20 -6.76 4.80 3.36
N THR A 21 -7.03 3.63 3.91
CA THR A 21 -7.26 3.63 5.36
C THR A 21 -5.90 3.77 6.05
N VAL A 22 -5.73 4.86 6.80
CA VAL A 22 -4.80 4.85 7.93
C VAL A 22 -5.14 3.65 8.82
N LEU A 23 -4.16 3.11 9.57
CA LEU A 23 -4.43 2.18 10.66
C LEU A 23 -5.23 2.88 11.78
N PHE A 24 -6.53 3.03 11.55
CA PHE A 24 -7.45 3.61 12.51
C PHE A 24 -7.51 2.69 13.74
N HIS A 25 -6.90 3.15 14.83
CA HIS A 25 -7.12 2.66 16.18
C HIS A 25 -8.53 3.05 16.65
N VAL A 26 -9.55 2.53 15.98
CA VAL A 26 -10.92 2.58 16.49
C VAL A 26 -10.99 1.68 17.71
N LEU A 27 -11.46 2.20 18.83
CA LEU A 27 -11.67 1.41 20.03
C LEU A 27 -12.80 0.40 19.74
N VAL A 28 -12.46 -0.89 19.88
CA VAL A 28 -13.38 -2.01 19.71
C VAL A 28 -13.54 -2.77 21.02
N ASN A 29 -14.77 -3.18 21.31
CA ASN A 29 -15.08 -4.12 22.38
C ASN A 29 -15.43 -5.47 21.77
N ARG A 30 -14.61 -6.49 22.05
CA ARG A 30 -14.80 -7.85 21.54
C ARG A 30 -15.77 -8.63 22.42
N ILE A 31 -16.81 -9.17 21.81
CA ILE A 31 -17.69 -10.16 22.44
C ILE A 31 -17.70 -11.46 21.64
N HIS A 32 -18.09 -12.54 22.31
CA HIS A 32 -18.15 -13.88 21.72
C HIS A 32 -19.42 -14.60 22.18
N GLU A 33 -19.81 -15.63 21.44
CA GLU A 33 -20.88 -16.54 21.83
C GLU A 33 -20.56 -17.96 21.34
N SER A 34 -20.78 -18.97 22.19
CA SER A 34 -20.57 -20.37 21.85
C SER A 34 -21.60 -20.86 20.82
N THR A 35 -21.15 -21.67 19.86
CA THR A 35 -21.98 -22.21 18.78
C THR A 35 -22.41 -23.66 19.09
N PRO A 36 -23.52 -24.17 18.52
CA PRO A 36 -24.05 -25.50 18.88
C PRO A 36 -23.12 -26.69 18.60
N ASP A 37 -22.10 -26.49 17.78
CA ASP A 37 -21.05 -27.47 17.46
C ASP A 37 -19.83 -27.40 18.40
N GLY A 38 -19.90 -26.63 19.51
CA GLY A 38 -18.80 -26.43 20.45
C GLY A 38 -17.78 -25.36 20.04
N GLY A 39 -18.05 -24.68 18.92
CA GLY A 39 -17.25 -23.53 18.46
C GLY A 39 -17.60 -22.23 19.20
N GLU A 40 -17.05 -21.12 18.70
CA GLU A 40 -17.36 -19.77 19.16
C GLU A 40 -17.38 -18.82 17.96
N ILE A 41 -18.39 -17.94 17.88
CA ILE A 41 -18.35 -16.75 17.02
C ILE A 41 -17.75 -15.56 17.78
N TYR A 42 -17.07 -14.67 17.06
CA TYR A 42 -16.39 -13.50 17.61
C TYR A 42 -16.76 -12.24 16.83
N ILE A 43 -17.29 -11.22 17.52
CA ILE A 43 -17.66 -9.94 16.91
C ILE A 43 -17.11 -8.76 17.70
N ASP A 44 -16.72 -7.71 16.98
CA ASP A 44 -16.13 -6.49 17.53
C ASP A 44 -17.10 -5.32 17.40
N ILE A 45 -17.52 -4.76 18.53
CA ILE A 45 -18.37 -3.58 18.60
C ILE A 45 -17.48 -2.35 18.50
N PHE A 46 -17.62 -1.57 17.42
CA PHE A 46 -16.88 -0.33 17.23
C PHE A 46 -17.52 0.81 18.04
N HIS A 47 -16.69 1.63 18.71
CA HIS A 47 -17.15 2.77 19.50
C HIS A 47 -16.85 4.11 18.78
N PRO A 48 -17.83 4.74 18.12
CA PRO A 48 -17.65 6.07 17.53
C PRO A 48 -17.59 7.16 18.60
N LYS A 49 -16.84 8.25 18.33
CA LYS A 49 -16.66 9.38 19.26
C LYS A 49 -17.96 10.11 19.65
N GLN A 50 -19.05 9.93 18.91
CA GLN A 50 -20.39 10.45 19.23
C GLN A 50 -21.47 9.42 18.90
N GLN A 51 -21.80 8.54 19.85
CA GLN A 51 -22.93 7.62 19.68
C GLN A 51 -24.26 8.33 19.96
N LYS A 52 -25.14 8.41 18.98
CA LYS A 52 -26.51 8.91 19.14
C LYS A 52 -27.48 7.75 19.32
N LEU A 53 -28.12 7.69 20.49
CA LEU A 53 -29.16 6.71 20.81
C LEU A 53 -30.27 6.73 19.73
N LYS A 54 -30.84 5.56 19.43
CA LYS A 54 -31.91 5.33 18.42
C LYS A 54 -31.49 5.37 16.93
N LYS A 55 -30.19 5.26 16.60
CA LYS A 55 -29.73 4.99 15.22
C LYS A 55 -29.71 3.48 14.90
N PRO A 56 -29.80 3.06 13.62
CA PRO A 56 -29.69 1.65 13.25
C PRO A 56 -28.28 1.07 13.47
N ILE A 57 -28.19 -0.25 13.42
CA ILE A 57 -26.96 -1.03 13.56
C ILE A 57 -26.49 -1.48 12.17
N ALA A 58 -25.19 -1.41 11.90
CA ALA A 58 -24.56 -2.04 10.76
C ALA A 58 -23.69 -3.24 11.21
N ILE A 59 -24.03 -4.44 10.74
CA ILE A 59 -23.18 -5.64 10.87
C ILE A 59 -22.39 -5.81 9.57
N ILE A 60 -21.07 -5.86 9.66
CA ILE A 60 -20.17 -5.99 8.51
C ILE A 60 -19.50 -7.36 8.53
N PHE A 61 -19.71 -8.13 7.47
CA PHE A 61 -19.08 -9.42 7.21
C PHE A 61 -17.89 -9.23 6.24
N PRO A 62 -16.66 -9.61 6.66
CA PRO A 62 -15.42 -9.27 5.96
C PRO A 62 -15.20 -10.08 4.68
N GLY A 63 -14.11 -9.79 3.96
CA GLY A 63 -13.64 -10.64 2.86
C GLY A 63 -13.12 -12.02 3.33
N PHE A 64 -12.64 -12.80 2.36
CA PHE A 64 -12.08 -14.13 2.58
C PHE A 64 -10.97 -14.15 3.65
N VAL A 65 -11.06 -15.09 4.61
CA VAL A 65 -10.16 -15.22 5.79
C VAL A 65 -10.02 -13.92 6.63
N GLY A 66 -10.98 -13.00 6.53
CA GLY A 66 -10.92 -11.69 7.17
C GLY A 66 -11.55 -11.59 8.56
N GLY A 67 -11.40 -10.41 9.15
CA GLY A 67 -12.08 -9.99 10.38
C GLY A 67 -12.37 -8.49 10.40
N SER A 68 -12.81 -7.99 11.56
CA SER A 68 -13.07 -6.58 11.84
C SER A 68 -11.82 -5.69 11.71
N ASP A 69 -10.64 -6.30 11.83
CA ASP A 69 -9.32 -5.68 11.67
C ASP A 69 -9.01 -5.30 10.23
N SER A 70 -9.68 -5.90 9.24
CA SER A 70 -9.46 -5.60 7.83
C SER A 70 -9.82 -4.16 7.48
N ASN A 71 -8.97 -3.52 6.66
CA ASN A 71 -9.08 -2.12 6.23
C ASN A 71 -10.50 -1.74 5.75
N VAL A 72 -11.11 -2.59 4.92
CA VAL A 72 -12.45 -2.37 4.37
C VAL A 72 -13.53 -2.31 5.47
N VAL A 73 -13.47 -3.20 6.47
CA VAL A 73 -14.41 -3.18 7.60
C VAL A 73 -14.18 -1.96 8.48
N ARG A 74 -12.92 -1.61 8.77
CA ARG A 74 -12.59 -0.38 9.51
C ARG A 74 -13.09 0.88 8.81
N LYS A 75 -13.03 0.96 7.47
CA LYS A 75 -13.50 2.15 6.74
C LYS A 75 -15.02 2.31 6.82
N PHE A 76 -15.78 1.22 6.64
CA PHE A 76 -17.22 1.24 6.90
C PHE A 76 -17.53 1.61 8.36
N ALA A 77 -16.80 1.07 9.32
CA ALA A 77 -16.97 1.38 10.74
C ALA A 77 -16.70 2.87 11.05
N GLN A 78 -15.67 3.47 10.44
CA GLN A 78 -15.42 4.90 10.50
C GLN A 78 -16.62 5.69 9.95
N ILE A 79 -16.94 5.52 8.65
CA ILE A 79 -17.92 6.36 7.96
C ILE A 79 -19.32 6.25 8.59
N LEU A 80 -19.76 5.03 8.91
CA LEU A 80 -21.07 4.80 9.53
C LEU A 80 -21.09 5.30 10.98
N GLY A 81 -19.99 5.13 11.73
CA GLY A 81 -19.83 5.64 13.09
C GLY A 81 -19.82 7.17 13.16
N GLU A 82 -19.17 7.86 12.22
CA GLU A 82 -19.22 9.31 12.06
C GLU A 82 -20.63 9.81 11.70
N ASN A 83 -21.41 9.00 10.98
CA ASN A 83 -22.84 9.23 10.73
C ASN A 83 -23.74 8.78 11.91
N GLY A 84 -23.15 8.40 13.04
CA GLY A 84 -23.83 8.08 14.31
C GLY A 84 -24.42 6.68 14.43
N TRP A 85 -24.08 5.75 13.54
CA TRP A 85 -24.54 4.36 13.60
C TRP A 85 -23.75 3.56 14.65
N GLN A 86 -24.38 2.53 15.24
CA GLN A 86 -23.60 1.47 15.90
C GLN A 86 -23.08 0.52 14.82
N VAL A 87 -21.78 0.23 14.84
CA VAL A 87 -21.16 -0.70 13.87
C VAL A 87 -20.58 -1.91 14.59
N ILE A 88 -20.69 -3.08 13.96
CA ILE A 88 -20.25 -4.37 14.47
C ILE A 88 -19.52 -5.10 13.36
N GLY A 89 -18.25 -5.45 13.57
CA GLY A 89 -17.46 -6.25 12.64
C GLY A 89 -17.49 -7.73 13.01
N PHE A 90 -17.83 -8.59 12.07
CA PHE A 90 -17.74 -10.04 12.24
C PHE A 90 -16.30 -10.52 12.04
N ASN A 91 -15.89 -11.55 12.78
CA ASN A 91 -14.64 -12.27 12.55
C ASN A 91 -14.95 -13.74 12.24
N PHE A 92 -14.39 -14.24 11.13
CA PHE A 92 -14.43 -15.67 10.86
C PHE A 92 -13.71 -16.46 11.96
N ARG A 93 -14.16 -17.69 12.25
CA ARG A 93 -13.57 -18.55 13.29
C ARG A 93 -12.06 -18.68 13.08
N GLY A 94 -11.27 -18.40 14.12
CA GLY A 94 -9.80 -18.40 14.07
C GLY A 94 -9.11 -17.17 13.43
N CYS A 95 -9.87 -16.21 12.87
CA CYS A 95 -9.34 -14.99 12.23
C CYS A 95 -9.26 -13.81 13.22
N ASN A 96 -8.49 -12.77 12.89
CA ASN A 96 -8.30 -11.57 13.72
C ASN A 96 -8.00 -11.88 15.21
N LYS A 97 -7.01 -12.75 15.48
CA LYS A 97 -6.63 -13.22 16.83
C LYS A 97 -7.75 -13.92 17.63
N SER A 98 -8.89 -14.25 17.03
CA SER A 98 -9.91 -15.08 17.67
C SER A 98 -9.37 -16.52 17.80
N PRO A 99 -9.59 -17.22 18.92
CA PRO A 99 -9.26 -18.63 19.02
C PRO A 99 -10.14 -19.47 18.07
N LEU A 100 -9.69 -20.69 17.81
CA LEU A 100 -10.49 -21.73 17.18
C LEU A 100 -10.70 -22.82 18.25
N ARG A 101 -11.95 -23.18 18.55
CA ARG A 101 -12.27 -24.25 19.54
C ARG A 101 -12.51 -25.61 18.89
N THR A 102 -12.98 -25.59 17.64
CA THR A 102 -13.36 -26.74 16.83
C THR A 102 -12.65 -26.64 15.49
N ALA A 103 -12.20 -27.77 14.91
CA ALA A 103 -11.53 -27.75 13.61
C ALA A 103 -12.41 -27.22 12.45
N LYS A 104 -13.73 -27.10 12.66
CA LYS A 104 -14.65 -26.42 11.76
C LYS A 104 -14.45 -24.89 11.80
N THR A 105 -14.01 -24.32 10.69
CA THR A 105 -13.81 -22.88 10.49
C THR A 105 -15.03 -22.23 9.82
N PHE A 106 -15.06 -22.16 8.49
CA PHE A 106 -16.13 -21.53 7.70
C PHE A 106 -16.10 -22.06 6.26
N SER A 107 -17.20 -21.90 5.53
CA SER A 107 -17.28 -22.15 4.09
C SER A 107 -18.20 -21.15 3.42
N ALA A 108 -18.12 -20.99 2.10
CA ALA A 108 -18.99 -20.09 1.34
C ALA A 108 -20.46 -20.54 1.36
N GLU A 109 -20.75 -21.78 1.73
CA GLU A 109 -22.10 -22.32 1.93
C GLU A 109 -22.67 -21.92 3.30
N PHE A 110 -21.89 -22.16 4.37
CA PHE A 110 -22.36 -22.24 5.76
C PHE A 110 -22.88 -20.91 6.33
N THR A 111 -24.20 -20.82 6.53
CA THR A 111 -24.90 -19.61 7.03
C THR A 111 -25.00 -19.51 8.55
N GLY A 112 -24.61 -20.54 9.30
CA GLY A 112 -24.89 -20.67 10.74
C GLY A 112 -24.33 -19.52 11.57
N ASP A 113 -23.05 -19.20 11.42
CA ASP A 113 -22.37 -18.15 12.20
C ASP A 113 -22.94 -16.75 11.92
N PHE A 114 -23.41 -16.48 10.70
CA PHE A 114 -24.03 -15.21 10.34
C PHE A 114 -25.43 -15.10 10.95
N SER A 115 -26.20 -16.19 10.92
CA SER A 115 -27.52 -16.27 11.56
C SER A 115 -27.41 -16.08 13.08
N GLN A 116 -26.46 -16.77 13.73
CA GLN A 116 -26.20 -16.63 15.15
C GLN A 116 -25.68 -15.24 15.52
N THR A 117 -24.81 -14.64 14.69
CA THR A 117 -24.35 -13.25 14.86
C THR A 117 -25.52 -12.25 14.84
N ILE A 118 -26.43 -12.36 13.87
CA ILE A 118 -27.60 -11.49 13.77
C ILE A 118 -28.51 -11.67 15.00
N ALA A 119 -28.73 -12.91 15.44
CA ALA A 119 -29.51 -13.20 16.64
C ALA A 119 -28.85 -12.65 17.93
N LEU A 120 -27.53 -12.74 18.07
CA LEU A 120 -26.75 -12.15 19.18
C LEU A 120 -26.87 -10.62 19.20
N VAL A 121 -26.76 -9.97 18.04
CA VAL A 121 -26.92 -8.51 17.92
C VAL A 121 -28.35 -8.09 18.24
N ASN A 122 -29.36 -8.79 17.71
CA ASN A 122 -30.78 -8.53 17.98
C ASN A 122 -31.10 -8.68 19.49
N ARG A 123 -30.58 -9.73 20.16
CA ARG A 123 -30.68 -9.89 21.62
C ARG A 123 -30.00 -8.77 22.40
N ARG A 124 -28.83 -8.30 21.96
CA ARG A 124 -28.05 -7.27 22.67
C ARG A 124 -28.57 -5.84 22.47
N PHE A 125 -29.27 -5.59 21.36
CA PHE A 125 -29.80 -4.28 21.00
C PHE A 125 -31.28 -4.37 20.56
N PRO A 126 -32.18 -4.84 21.45
CA PRO A 126 -33.56 -5.19 21.09
C PRO A 126 -34.32 -4.00 20.50
N GLY A 127 -35.06 -4.25 19.42
CA GLY A 127 -35.88 -3.26 18.72
C GLY A 127 -35.11 -2.27 17.84
N GLN A 128 -33.78 -2.39 17.72
CA GLN A 128 -33.00 -1.60 16.75
C GLN A 128 -32.97 -2.30 15.38
N ALA A 129 -33.18 -1.52 14.31
CA ALA A 129 -33.09 -2.04 12.95
C ALA A 129 -31.64 -2.39 12.58
N ILE A 130 -31.44 -3.58 12.02
CA ILE A 130 -30.15 -4.11 11.58
C ILE A 130 -30.03 -3.94 10.06
N PHE A 131 -28.88 -3.43 9.63
CA PHE A 131 -28.42 -3.44 8.24
C PHE A 131 -27.24 -4.38 8.16
N THR A 132 -27.18 -5.21 7.12
CA THR A 132 -26.06 -6.13 6.88
C THR A 132 -25.23 -5.68 5.68
N ILE A 133 -23.91 -5.73 5.81
CA ILE A 133 -22.97 -5.44 4.73
C ILE A 133 -22.06 -6.66 4.60
N ALA A 134 -21.94 -7.24 3.40
CA ALA A 134 -21.00 -8.32 3.14
C ALA A 134 -20.05 -7.96 1.99
N ILE A 135 -18.82 -8.44 2.10
CA ILE A 135 -17.70 -8.13 1.21
C ILE A 135 -17.18 -9.44 0.60
N SER A 136 -17.01 -9.48 -0.73
CA SER A 136 -16.42 -10.60 -1.48
C SER A 136 -17.07 -11.95 -1.09
N TYR A 137 -16.27 -12.92 -0.63
CA TYR A 137 -16.67 -14.25 -0.13
C TYR A 137 -17.91 -14.26 0.78
N SER A 138 -18.01 -13.32 1.73
CA SER A 138 -19.14 -13.25 2.67
C SER A 138 -20.49 -12.98 1.99
N CYS A 139 -20.49 -12.45 0.77
CA CYS A 139 -21.72 -12.16 0.04
C CYS A 139 -22.53 -13.43 -0.27
N SER A 140 -21.88 -14.55 -0.58
CA SER A 140 -22.60 -15.81 -0.83
C SER A 140 -23.25 -16.34 0.43
N ILE A 141 -22.56 -16.26 1.56
CA ILE A 141 -23.08 -16.63 2.88
C ILE A 141 -24.30 -15.76 3.20
N LEU A 142 -24.19 -14.43 3.07
CA LEU A 142 -25.27 -13.50 3.36
C LEU A 142 -26.47 -13.67 2.39
N ILE A 143 -26.25 -13.79 1.07
CA ILE A 143 -27.34 -13.99 0.09
C ILE A 143 -28.17 -15.24 0.42
N LYS A 144 -27.51 -16.37 0.72
CA LYS A 144 -28.20 -17.61 1.10
C LYS A 144 -28.97 -17.47 2.41
N LEU A 145 -28.44 -16.72 3.38
CA LEU A 145 -29.14 -16.42 4.63
C LEU A 145 -30.36 -15.52 4.41
N LEU A 146 -30.25 -14.44 3.62
CA LEU A 146 -31.36 -13.51 3.34
C LEU A 146 -32.49 -14.13 2.50
N ALA A 147 -32.23 -15.28 1.86
CA ALA A 147 -33.21 -16.09 1.16
C ALA A 147 -34.01 -17.03 2.08
N SER A 148 -33.40 -17.54 3.15
CA SER A 148 -34.06 -18.43 4.12
C SER A 148 -34.65 -17.69 5.33
N MET A 149 -33.99 -16.61 5.79
CA MET A 149 -34.29 -15.84 7.00
C MET A 149 -35.77 -15.44 7.15
N GLU A 150 -36.25 -15.50 8.38
CA GLU A 150 -37.59 -15.03 8.78
C GLU A 150 -37.55 -13.91 9.83
N ASP A 151 -36.39 -13.68 10.46
CA ASP A 151 -36.18 -12.54 11.36
C ASP A 151 -36.31 -11.22 10.58
N LYS A 152 -37.13 -10.32 11.12
CA LYS A 152 -37.44 -8.99 10.56
C LYS A 152 -36.55 -7.89 11.15
N SER A 153 -35.61 -8.23 12.02
CA SER A 153 -34.59 -7.31 12.54
C SER A 153 -33.70 -6.74 11.42
N VAL A 154 -33.38 -7.56 10.41
CA VAL A 154 -32.65 -7.14 9.22
C VAL A 154 -33.59 -6.42 8.26
N VAL A 155 -33.43 -5.10 8.13
CA VAL A 155 -34.33 -4.25 7.31
C VAL A 155 -33.81 -3.99 5.89
N ALA A 156 -32.50 -4.15 5.67
CA ALA A 156 -31.87 -4.06 4.35
C ALA A 156 -30.45 -4.65 4.38
N ALA A 157 -29.91 -4.94 3.19
CA ALA A 157 -28.57 -5.49 3.01
C ALA A 157 -27.78 -4.82 1.86
N VAL A 158 -26.45 -4.93 1.92
CA VAL A 158 -25.52 -4.57 0.84
C VAL A 158 -24.52 -5.71 0.65
N VAL A 159 -24.28 -6.11 -0.60
CA VAL A 159 -23.26 -7.11 -0.97
C VAL A 159 -22.33 -6.53 -2.04
N ILE A 160 -21.02 -6.64 -1.82
CA ILE A 160 -20.00 -5.93 -2.60
C ILE A 160 -18.99 -6.94 -3.17
N ALA A 161 -18.81 -6.94 -4.49
CA ALA A 161 -18.15 -8.00 -5.25
C ALA A 161 -18.66 -9.42 -4.94
N PRO A 162 -19.98 -9.66 -5.03
CA PRO A 162 -20.59 -10.95 -4.69
C PRO A 162 -20.15 -12.09 -5.60
N GLN A 163 -19.62 -13.16 -4.98
CA GLN A 163 -19.32 -14.43 -5.65
C GLN A 163 -20.62 -15.21 -5.90
N PHE A 164 -21.24 -15.01 -7.07
CA PHE A 164 -22.55 -15.58 -7.41
C PHE A 164 -22.53 -17.07 -7.78
N ASP A 165 -21.47 -17.51 -8.47
CA ASP A 165 -21.40 -18.82 -9.12
C ASP A 165 -19.97 -19.37 -9.01
N PHE A 166 -19.72 -20.17 -7.96
CA PHE A 166 -18.41 -20.76 -7.69
C PHE A 166 -18.01 -21.79 -8.75
N VAL A 167 -18.97 -22.35 -9.51
CA VAL A 167 -18.70 -23.30 -10.60
C VAL A 167 -18.19 -22.55 -11.83
N LYS A 168 -18.80 -21.41 -12.20
CA LYS A 168 -18.24 -20.51 -13.23
C LYS A 168 -16.90 -19.92 -12.81
N SER A 169 -16.81 -19.38 -11.59
CA SER A 169 -15.60 -18.76 -11.05
C SER A 169 -14.47 -19.77 -10.81
N GLN A 170 -14.70 -21.09 -10.94
CA GLN A 170 -13.72 -22.14 -10.65
C GLN A 170 -12.38 -21.92 -11.37
N ARG A 171 -12.36 -21.38 -12.60
CA ARG A 171 -11.11 -21.05 -13.31
C ARG A 171 -10.29 -19.94 -12.66
N SER A 172 -10.94 -18.91 -12.10
CA SER A 172 -10.28 -17.86 -11.31
C SER A 172 -9.89 -18.37 -9.91
N LEU A 173 -10.70 -19.25 -9.32
CA LEU A 173 -10.42 -19.86 -8.02
C LEU A 173 -9.27 -20.88 -8.07
N THR A 174 -9.03 -21.53 -9.22
CA THR A 174 -7.84 -22.38 -9.43
C THR A 174 -6.53 -21.60 -9.54
N THR A 175 -6.55 -20.26 -9.68
CA THR A 175 -5.36 -19.41 -9.58
C THR A 175 -5.33 -18.57 -8.29
N TRP A 176 -6.31 -18.70 -7.41
CA TRP A 176 -6.28 -18.09 -6.07
C TRP A 176 -5.38 -18.89 -5.12
N PRO A 177 -4.43 -18.25 -4.43
CA PRO A 177 -3.54 -18.93 -3.49
C PRO A 177 -4.29 -19.35 -2.22
N SER A 178 -4.12 -20.60 -1.78
CA SER A 178 -4.69 -21.09 -0.51
C SER A 178 -3.96 -20.59 0.74
N ASN A 179 -2.83 -19.88 0.58
CA ASN A 179 -1.91 -19.47 1.65
C ASN A 179 -2.61 -18.99 2.93
N SER A 180 -3.60 -18.10 2.84
CA SER A 180 -4.28 -17.56 4.03
C SER A 180 -5.10 -18.60 4.80
N LEU A 181 -5.67 -19.61 4.14
CA LEU A 181 -6.31 -20.75 4.80
C LEU A 181 -5.28 -21.75 5.33
N CYS A 182 -4.17 -21.96 4.62
CA CYS A 182 -3.06 -22.76 5.13
C CYS A 182 -2.47 -22.14 6.41
N ASP A 183 -2.20 -20.82 6.41
CA ASP A 183 -1.76 -20.04 7.57
C ASP A 183 -2.74 -20.13 8.74
N LEU A 184 -4.05 -20.11 8.46
CA LEU A 184 -5.09 -20.29 9.48
C LEU A 184 -5.01 -21.69 10.10
N SER A 185 -4.87 -22.74 9.29
CA SER A 185 -4.72 -24.13 9.75
C SER A 185 -3.43 -24.33 10.55
N ILE A 186 -2.30 -23.79 10.09
CA ILE A 186 -1.00 -23.86 10.76
C ILE A 186 -1.06 -23.15 12.13
N ARG A 187 -1.67 -21.96 12.18
CA ARG A 187 -1.84 -21.17 13.42
C ARG A 187 -2.66 -21.90 14.48
N HIS A 188 -3.68 -22.65 14.07
CA HIS A 188 -4.55 -23.41 14.96
C HIS A 188 -4.30 -24.93 14.91
N LYS A 189 -3.08 -25.35 14.51
CA LYS A 189 -2.74 -26.76 14.22
C LYS A 189 -3.17 -27.75 15.30
N GLU A 190 -3.06 -27.38 16.57
CA GLU A 190 -3.43 -28.25 17.69
C GLU A 190 -4.92 -28.60 17.72
N VAL A 191 -5.78 -27.73 17.22
CA VAL A 191 -7.24 -27.92 17.16
C VAL A 191 -7.57 -28.92 16.06
N PHE A 192 -6.87 -28.83 14.93
CA PHE A 192 -7.00 -29.77 13.82
C PHE A 192 -6.38 -31.14 14.15
N GLN A 193 -5.21 -31.18 14.80
CA GLN A 193 -4.56 -32.41 15.27
C GLN A 193 -5.37 -33.18 16.32
N LYS A 194 -6.28 -32.50 17.04
CA LYS A 194 -7.24 -33.10 17.99
C LYS A 194 -8.58 -33.44 17.33
N SER A 195 -8.67 -33.41 16.00
CA SER A 195 -9.88 -33.68 15.23
C SER A 195 -9.66 -34.79 14.19
N GLU A 196 -10.75 -35.30 13.61
CA GLU A 196 -10.72 -36.31 12.56
C GLU A 196 -10.25 -35.77 11.19
N LEU A 197 -10.05 -34.44 11.06
CA LEU A 197 -9.62 -33.81 9.82
C LEU A 197 -8.11 -33.97 9.60
N LYS A 198 -7.74 -34.84 8.67
CA LYS A 198 -6.35 -35.09 8.24
C LYS A 198 -5.76 -33.92 7.45
N ILE A 199 -5.35 -32.86 8.16
CA ILE A 199 -4.74 -31.65 7.57
C ILE A 199 -3.26 -31.80 7.17
N GLU A 200 -2.71 -33.02 7.20
CA GLU A 200 -1.28 -33.30 6.95
C GLU A 200 -0.79 -32.70 5.61
N ASN A 201 -1.63 -32.72 4.57
CA ASN A 201 -1.32 -32.20 3.24
C ASN A 201 -1.59 -30.69 3.05
N VAL A 202 -2.05 -29.96 4.07
CA VAL A 202 -2.38 -28.52 3.95
C VAL A 202 -1.15 -27.65 3.66
N LEU A 203 0.04 -28.09 4.10
CA LEU A 203 1.32 -27.44 3.77
C LEU A 203 1.67 -27.48 2.27
N HIS A 204 0.97 -28.30 1.47
CA HIS A 204 1.21 -28.52 0.05
C HIS A 204 0.02 -28.08 -0.83
N CYS A 205 -0.99 -27.44 -0.27
CA CYS A 205 -2.06 -26.82 -1.04
C CYS A 205 -1.59 -25.44 -1.52
N GLU A 206 -1.31 -25.29 -2.82
CA GLU A 206 -0.97 -24.02 -3.44
C GLU A 206 -2.23 -23.24 -3.83
N ARG A 207 -3.30 -23.96 -4.22
CA ARG A 207 -4.53 -23.38 -4.79
C ARG A 207 -5.73 -23.59 -3.88
N LEU A 208 -6.64 -22.61 -3.86
CA LEU A 208 -7.88 -22.69 -3.08
C LEU A 208 -8.69 -23.97 -3.36
N SER A 209 -8.76 -24.41 -4.62
CA SER A 209 -9.46 -25.66 -4.98
C SER A 209 -8.85 -26.93 -4.37
N GLU A 210 -7.54 -26.92 -4.08
CA GLU A 210 -6.84 -28.04 -3.43
C GLU A 210 -7.13 -28.03 -1.93
N TYR A 211 -7.05 -26.86 -1.28
CA TYR A 211 -7.47 -26.72 0.12
C TYR A 211 -8.95 -27.08 0.30
N ASP A 212 -9.82 -26.63 -0.60
CA ASP A 212 -11.25 -26.95 -0.53
C ASP A 212 -11.50 -28.45 -0.70
N GLY A 213 -10.84 -29.10 -1.66
CA GLY A 213 -10.91 -30.55 -1.87
C GLY A 213 -10.39 -31.38 -0.69
N ASN A 214 -9.27 -30.97 -0.10
CA ASN A 214 -8.61 -31.70 0.99
C ASN A 214 -9.23 -31.42 2.37
N VAL A 215 -9.70 -30.19 2.63
CA VAL A 215 -10.15 -29.73 3.94
C VAL A 215 -11.63 -29.35 3.96
N THR A 216 -12.06 -28.36 3.17
CA THR A 216 -13.43 -27.81 3.25
C THR A 216 -14.50 -28.88 2.97
N VAL A 217 -14.24 -29.75 2.00
CA VAL A 217 -15.11 -30.90 1.64
C VAL A 217 -15.28 -31.85 2.81
N ASN A 218 -14.21 -32.21 3.52
CA ASN A 218 -14.27 -33.09 4.70
C ASN A 218 -14.90 -32.38 5.91
N MET A 219 -14.49 -31.14 6.17
CA MET A 219 -14.93 -30.28 7.29
C MET A 219 -16.45 -30.02 7.29
N PHE A 220 -17.07 -29.97 6.11
CA PHE A 220 -18.51 -29.73 5.93
C PHE A 220 -19.24 -30.92 5.28
N SER A 221 -18.60 -32.11 5.24
CA SER A 221 -19.17 -33.37 4.77
C SER A 221 -19.80 -33.32 3.37
N TYR A 222 -19.13 -32.66 2.43
CA TYR A 222 -19.54 -32.65 1.02
C TYR A 222 -19.03 -33.91 0.27
N PRO A 223 -19.73 -34.38 -0.78
CA PRO A 223 -19.24 -35.51 -1.59
C PRO A 223 -18.02 -35.19 -2.47
N SER A 224 -17.83 -33.91 -2.84
CA SER A 224 -16.68 -33.44 -3.62
C SER A 224 -16.58 -31.91 -3.62
N VAL A 225 -15.46 -31.35 -4.07
CA VAL A 225 -15.27 -29.90 -4.26
C VAL A 225 -16.28 -29.32 -5.26
N ASN A 226 -16.69 -30.08 -6.27
CA ASN A 226 -17.69 -29.65 -7.24
C ASN A 226 -19.10 -29.58 -6.63
N GLU A 227 -19.46 -30.51 -5.74
CA GLU A 227 -20.72 -30.43 -4.98
C GLU A 227 -20.71 -29.30 -3.94
N TYR A 228 -19.56 -29.04 -3.32
CA TYR A 228 -19.36 -27.84 -2.50
C TYR A 228 -19.58 -26.57 -3.32
N TYR A 229 -18.92 -26.40 -4.47
CA TYR A 229 -19.05 -25.20 -5.32
C TYR A 229 -20.47 -25.02 -5.87
N LYS A 230 -21.22 -26.10 -6.17
CA LYS A 230 -22.65 -26.02 -6.49
C LYS A 230 -23.47 -25.42 -5.32
N LYS A 231 -23.23 -25.85 -4.08
CA LYS A 231 -23.94 -25.34 -2.88
C LYS A 231 -23.46 -23.95 -2.42
N ALA A 232 -22.18 -23.63 -2.63
CA ALA A 232 -21.60 -22.32 -2.40
C ALA A 232 -22.07 -21.25 -3.40
N SER A 233 -22.65 -21.65 -4.54
CA SER A 233 -23.17 -20.72 -5.55
C SER A 233 -24.49 -20.08 -5.12
N ALA A 234 -24.45 -18.77 -4.87
CA ALA A 234 -25.57 -18.00 -4.33
C ALA A 234 -26.66 -17.63 -5.36
N LYS A 235 -26.40 -17.73 -6.67
CA LYS A 235 -27.32 -17.24 -7.72
C LYS A 235 -28.77 -17.71 -7.59
N SER A 236 -29.00 -18.98 -7.28
CA SER A 236 -30.33 -19.61 -7.16
C SER A 236 -31.11 -19.20 -5.89
N TYR A 237 -30.48 -18.42 -5.01
CA TYR A 237 -31.07 -17.87 -3.80
C TYR A 237 -31.47 -16.39 -3.96
N ILE A 238 -30.90 -15.68 -4.95
CA ILE A 238 -31.25 -14.27 -5.23
C ILE A 238 -32.75 -14.08 -5.48
N PRO A 239 -33.46 -14.94 -6.24
CA PRO A 239 -34.92 -14.81 -6.44
C PRO A 239 -35.76 -14.97 -5.17
N LYS A 240 -35.16 -15.43 -4.07
CA LYS A 240 -35.82 -15.72 -2.78
C LYS A 240 -35.49 -14.70 -1.69
N ILE A 241 -34.59 -13.75 -1.93
CA ILE A 241 -34.23 -12.70 -0.96
C ILE A 241 -35.47 -11.91 -0.54
N LYS A 242 -35.75 -11.89 0.78
CA LYS A 242 -36.97 -11.28 1.35
C LYS A 242 -36.80 -9.80 1.76
N VAL A 243 -35.56 -9.28 1.79
CA VAL A 243 -35.25 -7.92 2.28
C VAL A 243 -34.59 -7.04 1.21
N PRO A 244 -34.82 -5.71 1.20
CA PRO A 244 -34.16 -4.78 0.27
C PRO A 244 -32.64 -4.93 0.25
N THR A 245 -32.09 -5.40 -0.88
CA THR A 245 -30.68 -5.77 -1.02
C THR A 245 -30.03 -5.08 -2.22
N LEU A 246 -28.97 -4.31 -1.96
CA LEU A 246 -28.12 -3.70 -2.98
C LEU A 246 -26.95 -4.63 -3.31
N LEU A 247 -26.71 -4.90 -4.59
CA LEU A 247 -25.58 -5.67 -5.09
C LEU A 247 -24.66 -4.74 -5.90
N LEU A 248 -23.37 -4.70 -5.59
CA LEU A 248 -22.38 -3.87 -6.27
C LEU A 248 -21.29 -4.75 -6.91
N CYS A 249 -21.12 -4.63 -8.23
CA CYS A 249 -20.15 -5.39 -9.04
C CYS A 249 -19.37 -4.46 -9.98
N ALA A 250 -18.14 -4.84 -10.35
CA ALA A 250 -17.39 -4.16 -11.40
C ALA A 250 -17.43 -4.99 -12.68
N LEU A 251 -17.32 -4.34 -13.83
CA LEU A 251 -17.16 -5.03 -15.12
C LEU A 251 -15.69 -5.35 -15.44
N ASP A 252 -14.75 -4.79 -14.67
CA ASP A 252 -13.30 -5.02 -14.73
C ASP A 252 -12.77 -5.75 -13.46
N ASP A 253 -13.63 -6.44 -12.71
CA ASP A 253 -13.21 -7.27 -11.57
C ASP A 253 -12.28 -8.40 -12.07
N PRO A 254 -10.98 -8.41 -11.71
CA PRO A 254 -10.01 -9.37 -12.24
C PRO A 254 -10.17 -10.77 -11.65
N LEU A 255 -11.05 -10.94 -10.65
CA LEU A 255 -11.33 -12.20 -9.98
C LEU A 255 -12.73 -12.73 -10.37
N LEU A 256 -13.70 -11.83 -10.55
CA LEU A 256 -15.09 -12.12 -10.91
C LEU A 256 -15.50 -11.47 -12.24
N ASN A 257 -15.03 -12.05 -13.34
CA ASN A 257 -15.39 -11.67 -14.72
C ASN A 257 -16.88 -11.36 -14.90
N ALA A 258 -17.21 -10.41 -15.77
CA ALA A 258 -18.58 -9.93 -15.98
C ALA A 258 -19.61 -11.02 -16.39
N ASP A 259 -19.18 -12.16 -16.93
CA ASP A 259 -20.04 -13.31 -17.27
C ASP A 259 -20.44 -14.16 -16.05
N THR A 260 -19.80 -13.93 -14.90
CA THR A 260 -20.17 -14.53 -13.59
C THR A 260 -21.29 -13.76 -12.88
N ILE A 261 -21.63 -12.54 -13.34
CA ILE A 261 -22.65 -11.68 -12.72
C ILE A 261 -24.06 -12.21 -12.99
N SER A 262 -24.83 -12.44 -11.92
CA SER A 262 -26.22 -12.92 -11.97
C SER A 262 -27.24 -11.82 -12.33
N PHE A 263 -27.13 -11.27 -13.53
CA PHE A 263 -28.07 -10.26 -14.05
C PHE A 263 -29.52 -10.77 -14.06
N VAL A 264 -29.74 -12.01 -14.51
CA VAL A 264 -31.09 -12.58 -14.67
C VAL A 264 -31.74 -12.84 -13.30
N GLU A 265 -31.02 -13.47 -12.38
CA GLU A 265 -31.57 -13.83 -11.07
C GLU A 265 -31.80 -12.61 -10.16
N VAL A 266 -31.07 -11.50 -10.37
CA VAL A 266 -31.38 -10.21 -9.74
C VAL A 266 -32.63 -9.57 -10.35
N LEU A 267 -32.76 -9.51 -11.68
CA LEU A 267 -33.93 -8.90 -12.33
C LEU A 267 -35.26 -9.61 -12.00
N GLN A 268 -35.21 -10.87 -11.54
CA GLN A 268 -36.37 -11.64 -11.09
C GLN A 268 -36.91 -11.23 -9.71
N ASN A 269 -36.18 -10.46 -8.88
CA ASN A 269 -36.60 -10.14 -7.51
C ASN A 269 -36.77 -8.63 -7.26
N PRO A 270 -37.99 -8.14 -6.93
CA PRO A 270 -38.25 -6.72 -6.65
C PRO A 270 -37.54 -6.21 -5.38
N ASN A 271 -37.08 -7.09 -4.49
CA ASN A 271 -36.27 -6.76 -3.32
C ASN A 271 -34.78 -6.55 -3.64
N THR A 272 -34.33 -6.75 -4.88
CA THR A 272 -32.91 -6.64 -5.24
C THR A 272 -32.62 -5.54 -6.26
N VAL A 273 -31.43 -4.95 -6.18
CA VAL A 273 -30.92 -3.98 -7.17
C VAL A 273 -29.45 -4.24 -7.41
N LEU A 274 -29.08 -4.53 -8.66
CA LEU A 274 -27.70 -4.59 -9.11
C LEU A 274 -27.23 -3.20 -9.58
N VAL A 275 -26.03 -2.83 -9.17
CA VAL A 275 -25.26 -1.70 -9.70
C VAL A 275 -23.96 -2.26 -10.26
N THR A 276 -23.72 -2.03 -11.55
CA THR A 276 -22.45 -2.34 -12.21
C THR A 276 -21.68 -1.06 -12.53
N THR A 277 -20.40 -1.01 -12.20
CA THR A 277 -19.50 0.08 -12.62
C THR A 277 -18.59 -0.39 -13.76
N LYS A 278 -18.26 0.52 -14.70
CA LYS A 278 -17.31 0.21 -15.79
C LYS A 278 -15.89 -0.05 -15.30
N ARG A 279 -15.53 0.54 -14.16
CA ARG A 279 -14.28 0.31 -13.44
C ARG A 279 -14.52 0.16 -11.95
N GLY A 280 -13.64 -0.56 -11.27
CA GLY A 280 -13.71 -0.83 -9.84
C GLY A 280 -12.82 -1.98 -9.37
N GLY A 281 -12.37 -2.87 -10.27
CA GLY A 281 -11.64 -4.08 -9.87
C GLY A 281 -12.45 -4.91 -8.87
N HIS A 282 -11.79 -5.66 -7.99
CA HIS A 282 -12.51 -6.49 -7.01
C HIS A 282 -13.09 -5.68 -5.83
N LEU A 283 -12.38 -4.66 -5.32
CA LEU A 283 -12.84 -3.85 -4.15
C LEU A 283 -12.47 -2.35 -4.25
N GLY A 284 -12.14 -1.86 -5.45
CA GLY A 284 -11.62 -0.51 -5.70
C GLY A 284 -12.56 0.65 -5.36
N TRP A 285 -13.87 0.43 -5.17
CA TRP A 285 -14.78 1.45 -4.64
C TRP A 285 -14.52 1.84 -3.18
N LEU A 286 -13.82 0.97 -2.44
CA LEU A 286 -13.59 1.10 -1.00
C LEU A 286 -12.13 1.44 -0.67
N GLN A 287 -11.32 1.62 -1.72
CA GLN A 287 -10.14 2.47 -1.67
C GLN A 287 -10.59 3.91 -1.33
N SER A 288 -10.09 4.48 -0.22
CA SER A 288 -10.25 5.90 0.13
C SER A 288 -8.89 6.62 0.15
N GLU A 289 -8.72 7.72 -0.60
CA GLU A 289 -7.52 8.59 -0.75
C GLU A 289 -6.11 8.05 -0.44
N THR A 290 -5.23 8.04 -1.45
CA THR A 290 -3.77 8.12 -1.27
C THR A 290 -3.55 9.41 -0.51
N ILE A 291 -3.11 9.32 0.75
CA ILE A 291 -2.92 10.54 1.54
C ILE A 291 -1.80 11.35 0.88
N LEU A 292 -2.23 12.51 0.40
CA LEU A 292 -1.44 13.53 -0.26
C LEU A 292 -1.58 14.79 0.58
N SER A 293 -0.61 15.03 1.46
CA SER A 293 -0.50 16.30 2.19
C SER A 293 0.73 17.05 1.70
N SER A 294 0.51 18.23 1.11
CA SER A 294 1.52 19.27 1.03
C SER A 294 1.69 19.95 2.39
N ASN A 295 2.69 20.83 2.50
CA ASN A 295 3.04 21.59 3.71
C ASN A 295 3.61 20.74 4.85
N LEU A 296 4.32 19.65 4.53
CA LEU A 296 5.24 19.03 5.51
C LEU A 296 6.38 20.00 5.84
N GLY A 297 6.78 20.03 7.11
CA GLY A 297 8.08 20.52 7.52
C GLY A 297 9.11 19.38 7.61
N ILE A 298 10.37 19.73 7.89
CA ILE A 298 11.42 18.74 8.17
C ILE A 298 11.07 17.83 9.37
N ASN A 299 10.36 18.39 10.35
CA ASN A 299 9.88 17.70 11.55
C ASN A 299 8.86 16.59 11.29
N ASP A 300 8.35 16.44 10.06
CA ASP A 300 7.41 15.37 9.68
C ASP A 300 8.12 14.14 9.08
N LEU A 301 9.41 14.25 8.72
CA LEU A 301 10.21 13.15 8.13
C LEU A 301 10.74 12.22 9.24
N LYS A 302 9.80 11.52 9.90
CA LYS A 302 10.02 10.71 11.10
C LYS A 302 10.25 9.24 10.81
N TRP A 303 11.24 8.67 11.48
CA TRP A 303 11.56 7.25 11.46
C TRP A 303 10.49 6.41 12.17
N THR A 304 9.99 5.38 11.49
CA THR A 304 8.97 4.43 11.97
C THR A 304 9.60 3.27 12.75
N LEU A 305 10.78 2.81 12.31
CA LEU A 305 11.65 1.80 12.94
C LEU A 305 11.00 0.45 13.32
N THR A 306 9.76 0.21 12.88
CA THR A 306 8.89 -0.91 13.29
C THR A 306 7.97 -1.30 12.13
N GLY A 307 7.75 -2.60 11.90
CA GLY A 307 6.87 -3.13 10.85
C GLY A 307 7.35 -2.96 9.40
N VAL A 308 8.20 -1.98 9.11
CA VAL A 308 8.86 -1.73 7.82
C VAL A 308 9.91 -2.79 7.49
N THR A 309 10.09 -3.12 6.21
CA THR A 309 11.20 -3.98 5.77
C THR A 309 12.48 -3.17 5.59
N ASN A 310 12.34 -2.06 4.87
CA ASN A 310 13.36 -1.01 4.70
C ASN A 310 12.70 0.35 4.91
N GLU A 311 13.47 1.26 5.48
CA GLU A 311 13.15 2.67 5.68
C GLU A 311 14.44 3.47 5.44
N SER A 312 14.37 4.59 4.73
CA SER A 312 15.56 5.37 4.37
C SER A 312 15.30 6.87 4.37
N GLN A 313 16.36 7.63 4.62
CA GLN A 313 16.37 9.08 4.59
C GLN A 313 17.56 9.53 3.75
N VAL A 314 17.30 10.34 2.72
CA VAL A 314 18.28 10.68 1.69
C VAL A 314 18.34 12.19 1.49
N PHE A 315 19.56 12.72 1.50
CA PHE A 315 19.89 14.10 1.18
C PHE A 315 20.59 14.11 -0.19
N TYR A 316 19.96 14.77 -1.16
CA TYR A 316 20.46 14.95 -2.51
C TYR A 316 20.86 16.41 -2.70
N VAL A 317 22.15 16.71 -2.55
CA VAL A 317 22.70 18.07 -2.74
C VAL A 317 23.25 18.22 -4.16
N GLN A 318 22.87 19.30 -4.83
CA GLN A 318 23.41 19.74 -6.11
C GLN A 318 24.10 21.09 -5.90
N THR A 319 25.40 21.18 -6.17
CA THR A 319 26.20 22.36 -5.84
C THR A 319 26.43 23.29 -7.02
N ASP A 320 26.72 24.56 -6.72
CA ASP A 320 26.99 25.61 -7.70
C ASP A 320 28.19 25.27 -8.62
N ASP A 321 29.18 24.54 -8.08
CA ASP A 321 30.36 24.05 -8.82
C ASP A 321 30.09 22.80 -9.69
N LYS A 322 28.81 22.43 -9.86
CA LYS A 322 28.34 21.25 -10.61
C LYS A 322 28.73 19.89 -9.99
N SER A 323 29.11 19.84 -8.73
CA SER A 323 29.24 18.58 -7.97
C SER A 323 27.88 18.04 -7.50
N LEU A 324 27.85 16.75 -7.13
CA LEU A 324 26.75 16.13 -6.38
C LEU A 324 27.25 15.57 -5.05
N ILE A 325 26.40 15.66 -4.02
CA ILE A 325 26.60 15.01 -2.72
C ILE A 325 25.31 14.25 -2.36
N LEU A 326 25.40 12.93 -2.23
CA LEU A 326 24.33 12.05 -1.77
C LEU A 326 24.72 11.49 -0.40
N VAL A 327 23.88 11.71 0.60
CA VAL A 327 23.99 11.06 1.91
C VAL A 327 22.69 10.33 2.18
N GLN A 328 22.76 9.00 2.33
CA GLN A 328 21.62 8.13 2.52
C GLN A 328 21.80 7.30 3.78
N ILE A 329 20.89 7.46 4.74
CA ILE A 329 20.76 6.60 5.91
C ILE A 329 19.65 5.60 5.61
N ILE A 330 19.86 4.32 5.91
CA ILE A 330 18.89 3.24 5.74
C ILE A 330 18.76 2.49 7.07
N TYR A 331 17.53 2.26 7.52
CA TYR A 331 17.17 1.25 8.49
C TYR A 331 16.61 0.03 7.75
N SER A 332 17.10 -1.17 8.06
CA SER A 332 16.53 -2.41 7.52
C SER A 332 16.26 -3.42 8.63
N ALA A 333 15.07 -4.03 8.56
CA ALA A 333 14.69 -5.19 9.37
C ALA A 333 14.86 -6.52 8.60
N ILE A 334 15.43 -6.50 7.39
CA ILE A 334 15.64 -7.70 6.58
C ILE A 334 16.88 -8.46 7.08
N GLY A 335 16.68 -9.38 8.02
CA GLY A 335 17.74 -10.27 8.50
C GLY A 335 17.38 -10.98 9.81
N LEU A 336 18.40 -11.48 10.50
CA LEU A 336 18.26 -12.04 11.86
C LEU A 336 18.13 -10.95 12.93
N SER A 337 18.64 -9.75 12.66
CA SER A 337 18.60 -8.57 13.52
C SER A 337 18.51 -7.30 12.66
N PRO A 338 17.77 -6.26 13.06
CA PRO A 338 17.76 -4.98 12.35
C PRO A 338 19.11 -4.26 12.41
N PHE A 339 19.47 -3.59 11.32
CA PHE A 339 20.70 -2.81 11.18
C PHE A 339 20.42 -1.45 10.55
N PHE A 340 21.35 -0.52 10.76
CA PHE A 340 21.44 0.72 9.99
C PHE A 340 22.59 0.62 9.00
N GLN A 341 22.46 1.32 7.88
CA GLN A 341 23.50 1.49 6.87
C GLN A 341 23.56 2.95 6.45
N VAL A 342 24.75 3.51 6.39
CA VAL A 342 25.01 4.86 5.85
C VAL A 342 25.78 4.70 4.55
N ASN A 343 25.16 5.15 3.46
CA ASN A 343 25.77 5.29 2.15
C ASN A 343 26.10 6.78 1.93
N TYR A 344 27.31 7.06 1.49
CA TYR A 344 27.74 8.37 1.01
C TYR A 344 28.27 8.22 -0.42
N GLN A 345 27.92 9.16 -1.29
CA GLN A 345 28.51 9.32 -2.60
C GLN A 345 28.71 10.80 -2.93
N VAL A 346 29.93 11.20 -3.28
CA VAL A 346 30.23 12.48 -3.92
C VAL A 346 30.74 12.25 -5.32
N LEU A 347 30.27 13.09 -6.22
CA LEU A 347 30.68 13.18 -7.60
C LEU A 347 31.11 14.63 -7.83
N SER A 348 32.37 14.96 -7.53
CA SER A 348 32.85 16.35 -7.56
C SER A 348 33.50 16.72 -8.89
N SER A 349 33.19 17.93 -9.39
CA SER A 349 33.57 18.43 -10.72
C SER A 349 34.74 19.43 -10.69
N GLN A 350 35.87 19.08 -10.06
CA GLN A 350 37.07 19.93 -10.11
C GLN A 350 37.72 19.89 -11.50
N ASN A 351 37.81 21.03 -12.18
CA ASN A 351 38.42 21.20 -13.51
C ASN A 351 37.86 20.25 -14.59
N GLY A 352 36.59 19.84 -14.47
CA GLY A 352 35.96 18.87 -15.37
C GLY A 352 36.38 17.41 -15.13
N ILE A 353 37.20 17.12 -14.11
CA ILE A 353 37.58 15.76 -13.71
C ILE A 353 36.66 15.33 -12.57
N MET A 354 35.84 14.32 -12.84
CA MET A 354 34.95 13.72 -11.83
C MET A 354 35.77 12.89 -10.84
N ILE A 355 35.77 13.28 -9.57
CA ILE A 355 36.35 12.47 -8.48
C ILE A 355 35.19 11.77 -7.73
N PRO A 356 34.93 10.47 -7.99
CA PRO A 356 33.97 9.69 -7.24
C PRO A 356 34.54 9.32 -5.87
N MET A 357 33.91 9.79 -4.80
CA MET A 357 34.18 9.35 -3.43
C MET A 357 32.94 8.65 -2.90
N SER A 358 33.05 7.37 -2.52
CA SER A 358 31.91 6.61 -2.00
C SER A 358 32.30 5.78 -0.78
N SER A 359 31.43 5.76 0.23
CA SER A 359 31.60 4.95 1.43
C SER A 359 30.27 4.34 1.86
N THR A 360 30.31 3.08 2.30
CA THR A 360 29.18 2.33 2.83
C THR A 360 29.58 1.77 4.18
N THR A 361 28.93 2.19 5.26
CA THR A 361 29.21 1.68 6.62
C THR A 361 27.93 1.18 7.27
N GLN A 362 28.02 0.12 8.06
CA GLN A 362 26.87 -0.55 8.70
C GLN A 362 27.02 -0.56 10.22
N TYR A 363 25.89 -0.46 10.93
CA TYR A 363 25.80 -0.34 12.38
C TYR A 363 24.67 -1.21 12.92
N SER A 364 24.84 -1.79 14.10
CA SER A 364 23.72 -2.38 14.82
C SER A 364 22.81 -1.28 15.39
N LYS A 365 21.55 -1.62 15.67
CA LYS A 365 20.59 -0.70 16.34
C LYS A 365 21.05 -0.21 17.73
N LYS A 366 22.14 -0.73 18.30
CA LYS A 366 22.73 -0.26 19.57
C LYS A 366 23.74 0.88 19.40
N GLU A 367 24.25 1.08 18.18
CA GLU A 367 25.27 2.10 17.86
C GLU A 367 24.65 3.37 17.26
N VAL A 368 23.32 3.41 17.13
CA VAL A 368 22.58 4.52 16.50
C VAL A 368 21.63 5.15 17.51
N GLU A 369 21.81 6.46 17.70
CA GLU A 369 20.94 7.33 18.47
C GLU A 369 19.84 7.89 17.57
N ILE A 370 18.61 7.90 18.06
CA ILE A 370 17.43 8.50 17.41
C ILE A 370 16.81 9.45 18.43
N SER A 371 16.41 10.67 18.02
CA SER A 371 15.77 11.63 18.92
C SER A 371 14.36 11.18 19.35
N GLY A 372 13.88 11.67 20.50
CA GLY A 372 12.61 11.22 21.10
C GLY A 372 11.33 11.59 20.32
N ASP A 373 11.45 12.41 19.27
CA ASP A 373 10.41 12.75 18.30
C ASP A 373 10.48 11.90 17.01
N ASN A 374 11.47 10.99 16.93
CA ASN A 374 11.89 10.17 15.81
C ASN A 374 12.37 10.93 14.55
N VAL A 375 12.76 12.21 14.65
CA VAL A 375 13.23 12.96 13.45
C VAL A 375 14.75 12.79 13.25
N SER A 376 15.56 13.23 14.21
CA SER A 376 17.02 13.28 14.11
C SER A 376 17.66 11.92 14.34
N THR A 377 18.80 11.66 13.68
CA THR A 377 19.53 10.38 13.71
C THR A 377 21.03 10.59 13.77
N LYS A 378 21.72 9.87 14.66
CA LYS A 378 23.18 9.92 14.81
C LYS A 378 23.79 8.51 14.88
N THR A 379 24.70 8.23 13.95
CA THR A 379 25.56 7.04 13.90
C THR A 379 27.01 7.44 14.23
N PRO A 380 27.96 6.50 14.37
CA PRO A 380 29.37 6.80 14.60
C PRO A 380 30.07 7.61 13.49
N THR A 381 29.50 7.71 12.29
CA THR A 381 30.08 8.45 11.14
C THR A 381 29.15 9.49 10.50
N CYS A 382 27.88 9.57 10.92
CA CYS A 382 26.93 10.53 10.35
C CYS A 382 25.95 11.02 11.42
N SER A 383 25.74 12.34 11.50
CA SER A 383 24.68 12.95 12.32
C SER A 383 23.80 13.84 11.46
N TYR A 384 22.52 13.51 11.41
CA TYR A 384 21.43 14.37 10.95
C TYR A 384 20.70 14.91 12.18
N GLN A 385 20.73 16.23 12.38
CA GLN A 385 20.06 16.92 13.48
C GLN A 385 19.16 18.01 12.93
N VAL A 386 17.92 18.08 13.42
CA VAL A 386 17.01 19.19 13.15
C VAL A 386 17.17 20.25 14.24
N ALA A 387 17.29 21.50 13.82
CA ALA A 387 17.29 22.68 14.68
C ALA A 387 15.95 23.42 14.56
N ASP A 388 15.66 24.32 15.51
CA ASP A 388 14.36 25.00 15.60
C ASP A 388 13.91 25.62 14.26
N GLY A 389 12.67 25.29 13.87
CA GLY A 389 12.04 25.74 12.63
C GLY A 389 12.43 24.89 11.40
N ASN A 390 13.08 25.53 10.42
CA ASN A 390 13.28 24.99 9.08
C ASN A 390 14.74 24.56 8.81
N LYS A 391 15.52 24.30 9.86
CA LYS A 391 16.99 24.11 9.75
C LYS A 391 17.44 22.70 10.12
N VAL A 392 18.50 22.27 9.43
CA VAL A 392 19.12 20.95 9.57
C VAL A 392 20.62 21.13 9.61
N GLN A 393 21.28 20.36 10.48
CA GLN A 393 22.72 20.13 10.40
C GLN A 393 22.98 18.68 9.99
N LEU A 394 23.70 18.50 8.90
CA LEU A 394 24.12 17.20 8.39
C LEU A 394 25.65 17.12 8.40
N ASN A 395 26.18 16.29 9.28
CA ASN A 395 27.61 16.03 9.38
C ASN A 395 27.91 14.59 9.01
N VAL A 396 28.97 14.37 8.23
CA VAL A 396 29.55 13.04 7.96
C VAL A 396 31.04 13.10 8.25
N ASN A 397 31.59 12.06 8.88
CA ASN A 397 33.01 11.92 9.14
C ASN A 397 33.41 10.46 8.93
N ILE A 398 34.13 10.18 7.85
CA ILE A 398 34.70 8.85 7.57
C ILE A 398 36.19 8.93 7.88
N PRO A 399 36.67 8.31 8.99
CA PRO A 399 38.05 8.42 9.44
C PRO A 399 39.06 8.08 8.35
N ASN A 400 40.05 8.96 8.18
CA ASN A 400 41.12 8.86 7.16
C ASN A 400 40.64 8.90 5.68
N ALA A 401 39.40 9.31 5.41
CA ALA A 401 38.90 9.51 4.05
C ALA A 401 38.41 10.95 3.80
N PHE A 402 37.33 11.37 4.47
CA PHE A 402 36.74 12.71 4.31
C PHE A 402 35.83 13.09 5.49
N SER A 403 35.57 14.38 5.64
CA SER A 403 34.44 14.91 6.43
C SER A 403 33.59 15.89 5.61
N LEU A 404 32.30 15.95 5.94
CA LEU A 404 31.29 16.82 5.34
C LEU A 404 30.56 17.51 6.49
N GLU A 405 30.44 18.83 6.45
CA GLU A 405 29.68 19.63 7.42
C GLU A 405 28.73 20.53 6.61
N LEU A 406 27.42 20.38 6.78
CA LEU A 406 26.39 21.15 6.06
C LEU A 406 25.33 21.71 7.00
N ASP A 407 25.17 23.03 6.97
CA ASP A 407 23.94 23.70 7.37
C ASP A 407 22.96 23.67 6.18
N VAL A 408 21.75 23.19 6.42
CA VAL A 408 20.67 23.08 5.43
C VAL A 408 19.46 23.87 5.91
N GLU A 409 18.88 24.67 5.03
CA GLU A 409 17.67 25.46 5.31
C GLU A 409 16.57 25.12 4.29
N ILE A 410 15.39 24.74 4.78
CA ILE A 410 14.24 24.36 3.95
C ILE A 410 13.53 25.63 3.44
N LYS A 411 13.39 25.74 2.11
CA LYS A 411 12.89 26.94 1.41
C LYS A 411 11.46 26.81 0.87
N GLY A 412 10.77 25.72 1.19
CA GLY A 412 9.35 25.56 0.91
C GLY A 412 8.78 24.23 1.42
N PRO A 413 7.49 23.97 1.16
CA PRO A 413 6.78 22.84 1.74
C PRO A 413 7.24 21.48 1.20
N GLY A 414 7.27 20.49 2.07
CA GLY A 414 7.34 19.08 1.68
C GLY A 414 5.98 18.47 1.37
N PHE A 415 6.02 17.25 0.83
CA PHE A 415 4.87 16.48 0.37
C PHE A 415 4.94 15.05 0.87
N LEU A 416 3.78 14.52 1.27
CA LEU A 416 3.58 13.14 1.65
C LEU A 416 2.89 12.38 0.52
N LYS A 417 3.44 11.24 0.08
CA LYS A 417 2.79 10.28 -0.79
C LYS A 417 2.66 8.93 -0.07
N LYS A 418 1.43 8.52 0.22
CA LYS A 418 1.13 7.29 0.96
C LYS A 418 0.45 6.24 0.06
N MET A 419 0.98 5.01 -0.03
CA MET A 419 0.54 3.95 -0.95
C MET A 419 0.27 2.58 -0.27
N ILE A 420 -0.92 1.98 -0.40
CA ILE A 420 -1.20 0.58 -0.02
C ILE A 420 -0.73 -0.37 -1.13
N LEU A 421 0.17 -1.30 -0.79
CA LEU A 421 0.82 -2.23 -1.69
C LEU A 421 0.17 -3.62 -1.54
N GLY A 422 -0.95 -3.81 -2.24
CA GLY A 422 -1.75 -5.04 -2.21
C GLY A 422 -2.56 -5.22 -0.91
N ASN A 423 -2.80 -6.47 -0.51
CA ASN A 423 -3.74 -6.77 0.58
C ASN A 423 -3.28 -6.30 1.98
N ASN A 424 -1.97 -6.34 2.24
CA ASN A 424 -1.39 -6.06 3.57
C ASN A 424 -0.18 -5.10 3.55
N GLY A 425 0.31 -4.70 2.38
CA GLY A 425 1.50 -3.85 2.24
C GLY A 425 1.19 -2.36 2.29
N THR A 426 2.19 -1.56 2.63
CA THR A 426 2.16 -0.09 2.64
C THR A 426 3.54 0.47 2.32
N GLY A 427 3.60 1.48 1.46
CA GLY A 427 4.76 2.33 1.24
C GLY A 427 4.44 3.80 1.54
N GLU A 428 5.47 4.57 1.81
CA GLU A 428 5.37 6.00 2.10
C GLU A 428 6.60 6.73 1.56
N TYR A 429 6.39 7.84 0.84
CA TYR A 429 7.43 8.76 0.40
C TYR A 429 7.09 10.17 0.88
N SER A 430 7.80 10.63 1.91
CA SER A 430 7.82 12.02 2.36
C SER A 430 9.00 12.73 1.70
N MET A 431 8.78 13.84 1.02
CA MET A 431 9.80 14.51 0.22
C MET A 431 9.76 16.03 0.38
N ILE A 432 10.93 16.67 0.41
CA ILE A 432 11.10 18.13 0.45
C ILE A 432 11.87 18.51 -0.82
N PRO A 433 11.20 19.05 -1.86
CA PRO A 433 11.83 19.34 -3.15
C PRO A 433 12.78 20.55 -3.17
N ARG A 434 12.81 21.39 -2.13
CA ARG A 434 13.58 22.65 -2.16
C ARG A 434 14.09 23.09 -0.79
N GLY A 435 15.37 22.85 -0.54
CA GLY A 435 16.18 23.54 0.46
C GLY A 435 17.47 24.09 -0.17
N VAL A 436 18.23 24.84 0.63
CA VAL A 436 19.60 25.31 0.31
C VAL A 436 20.57 24.66 1.29
N ALA A 437 21.72 24.22 0.80
CA ALA A 437 22.81 23.66 1.59
C ALA A 437 24.05 24.55 1.51
N THR A 438 24.67 24.83 2.67
CA THR A 438 25.92 25.59 2.78
C THR A 438 26.85 24.93 3.79
N GLY A 439 28.15 24.88 3.48
CA GLY A 439 29.14 24.31 4.39
C GLY A 439 30.44 23.97 3.69
N LYS A 440 31.03 22.82 4.03
CA LYS A 440 32.33 22.36 3.48
C LYS A 440 32.42 20.84 3.40
N LEU A 441 33.29 20.38 2.49
CA LEU A 441 33.71 19.00 2.31
C LEU A 441 35.24 18.96 2.32
N VAL A 442 35.83 18.22 3.26
CA VAL A 442 37.28 18.05 3.41
C VAL A 442 37.65 16.62 3.05
N ALA A 443 38.57 16.42 2.09
CA ALA A 443 39.03 15.10 1.66
C ALA A 443 40.56 15.11 1.47
N GLY A 444 41.29 14.42 2.37
CA GLY A 444 42.72 14.64 2.53
C GLY A 444 43.03 16.12 2.83
N ASP A 445 44.06 16.66 2.19
CA ASP A 445 44.46 18.07 2.33
C ASP A 445 43.58 19.07 1.55
N LYS A 446 42.50 18.62 0.89
CA LYS A 446 41.58 19.47 0.11
C LYS A 446 40.34 19.83 0.92
N GLU A 447 40.11 21.11 1.17
CA GLU A 447 38.80 21.65 1.57
C GLU A 447 38.06 22.22 0.34
N MET A 448 36.76 21.96 0.25
CA MET A 448 35.87 22.46 -0.80
C MET A 448 34.64 23.10 -0.15
N LYS A 449 34.35 24.37 -0.46
CA LYS A 449 33.15 25.05 0.06
C LYS A 449 31.90 24.54 -0.66
N VAL A 450 30.96 24.00 0.11
CA VAL A 450 29.66 23.54 -0.41
C VAL A 450 28.68 24.71 -0.39
N ASN A 451 28.05 24.97 -1.53
CA ASN A 451 26.90 25.87 -1.69
C ASN A 451 26.01 25.28 -2.78
N GLY A 452 24.69 25.37 -2.64
CA GLY A 452 23.74 25.00 -3.68
C GLY A 452 22.41 24.53 -3.12
N PHE A 453 21.67 23.76 -3.92
CA PHE A 453 20.35 23.25 -3.56
C PHE A 453 20.41 21.86 -2.92
N VAL A 454 19.41 21.55 -2.11
CA VAL A 454 19.19 20.20 -1.58
C VAL A 454 17.73 19.78 -1.68
N SER A 455 17.53 18.52 -2.10
CA SER A 455 16.28 17.78 -1.95
C SER A 455 16.43 16.76 -0.83
N ILE A 456 15.39 16.55 -0.02
CA ILE A 456 15.38 15.54 1.04
C ILE A 456 14.24 14.56 0.79
N ALA A 457 14.51 13.26 0.93
CA ALA A 457 13.50 12.20 0.92
C ALA A 457 13.54 11.41 2.23
N HIS A 458 12.38 10.93 2.68
CA HIS A 458 12.22 9.91 3.70
C HIS A 458 11.21 8.88 3.16
N ALA A 459 11.62 7.62 3.06
CA ALA A 459 10.87 6.57 2.35
C ALA A 459 10.81 5.28 3.17
N PHE A 460 9.68 4.58 3.20
CA PHE A 460 9.62 3.21 3.73
C PHE A 460 8.67 2.30 2.94
N GLU A 461 8.92 1.00 2.99
CA GLU A 461 7.99 -0.05 2.49
C GLU A 461 7.89 -1.24 3.47
N THR A 462 6.67 -1.71 3.73
CA THR A 462 6.38 -2.93 4.51
C THR A 462 6.31 -4.19 3.63
N THR A 463 6.30 -4.04 2.30
CA THR A 463 6.63 -5.09 1.33
C THR A 463 8.14 -5.13 1.07
N LYS A 464 8.64 -6.24 0.51
CA LYS A 464 10.01 -6.30 0.00
C LYS A 464 10.05 -5.65 -1.39
N PRO A 465 11.05 -4.81 -1.75
CA PRO A 465 11.02 -4.06 -3.01
C PRO A 465 10.79 -4.90 -4.29
N HIS A 466 11.42 -6.08 -4.38
CA HIS A 466 11.23 -7.05 -5.48
C HIS A 466 9.82 -7.68 -5.57
N GLN A 467 8.96 -7.38 -4.61
CA GLN A 467 7.54 -7.75 -4.60
C GLN A 467 6.63 -6.53 -4.85
N THR A 468 7.19 -5.32 -4.97
CA THR A 468 6.49 -4.05 -5.22
C THR A 468 6.64 -3.63 -6.68
N ALA A 469 7.88 -3.48 -7.15
CA ALA A 469 8.19 -2.82 -8.41
C ALA A 469 9.36 -3.48 -9.14
N ASP A 470 9.35 -3.37 -10.47
CA ASP A 470 10.38 -3.90 -11.35
C ASP A 470 11.42 -2.82 -11.69
N LYS A 471 10.98 -1.55 -11.81
CA LYS A 471 11.84 -0.38 -12.06
C LYS A 471 11.30 0.87 -11.36
N VAL A 472 12.18 1.76 -10.90
CA VAL A 472 11.82 3.05 -10.27
C VAL A 472 12.70 4.17 -10.79
N PHE A 473 12.11 5.33 -11.06
CA PHE A 473 12.80 6.59 -11.34
C PHE A 473 12.65 7.51 -10.13
N PHE A 474 13.78 7.88 -9.52
CA PHE A 474 13.87 8.96 -8.54
C PHE A 474 14.61 10.13 -9.18
N CYS A 475 13.91 11.21 -9.55
CA CYS A 475 14.56 12.39 -10.12
C CYS A 475 14.37 13.63 -9.24
N THR A 476 15.42 14.43 -9.08
CA THR A 476 15.36 15.76 -8.43
C THR A 476 15.89 16.83 -9.38
N PHE A 477 15.20 17.97 -9.43
CA PHE A 477 15.56 19.08 -10.31
C PHE A 477 15.67 20.37 -9.50
N HIS A 478 16.67 21.18 -9.79
CA HIS A 478 16.86 22.50 -9.18
C HIS A 478 17.25 23.56 -10.21
N SER A 479 16.52 24.68 -10.19
CA SER A 479 16.81 25.93 -10.90
C SER A 479 16.63 27.10 -9.93
N GLU A 480 17.03 28.31 -10.33
CA GLU A 480 16.80 29.53 -9.54
C GLU A 480 15.32 29.71 -9.15
N LYS A 481 14.40 29.38 -10.06
CA LYS A 481 12.96 29.67 -9.94
C LYS A 481 12.06 28.49 -9.60
N LEU A 482 12.57 27.26 -9.68
CA LEU A 482 11.78 26.05 -9.47
C LEU A 482 12.64 24.89 -8.99
N SER A 483 12.07 24.02 -8.16
CA SER A 483 12.62 22.69 -7.90
C SER A 483 11.51 21.64 -7.88
N PHE A 484 11.86 20.40 -8.23
CA PHE A 484 10.93 19.27 -8.13
C PHE A 484 11.57 18.02 -7.54
N PHE A 485 10.73 17.18 -6.94
CA PHE A 485 11.04 15.79 -6.60
C PHE A 485 10.04 14.89 -7.33
N MET A 486 10.54 13.86 -8.03
CA MET A 486 9.73 12.88 -8.76
C MET A 486 10.01 11.47 -8.25
N VAL A 487 8.94 10.71 -8.01
CA VAL A 487 8.96 9.25 -7.90
C VAL A 487 8.02 8.67 -8.94
N ASN A 488 8.55 7.84 -9.84
CA ASN A 488 7.75 7.02 -10.75
C ASN A 488 8.14 5.56 -10.61
N GLN A 489 7.18 4.68 -10.30
CA GLN A 489 7.41 3.24 -10.22
C GLN A 489 6.72 2.52 -11.36
N GLN A 490 7.47 1.68 -12.07
CA GLN A 490 6.92 0.60 -12.89
C GLN A 490 6.70 -0.58 -11.95
N LEU A 491 5.46 -0.70 -11.49
CA LEU A 491 5.06 -1.72 -10.52
C LEU A 491 4.99 -3.11 -11.16
N ASP A 492 5.13 -4.15 -10.33
CA ASP A 492 4.82 -5.52 -10.76
C ASP A 492 3.32 -5.63 -11.12
N LYS A 493 2.99 -6.46 -12.11
CA LYS A 493 1.63 -6.64 -12.67
C LYS A 493 0.53 -6.95 -11.65
N ARG A 494 0.88 -7.50 -10.48
CA ARG A 494 -0.03 -7.69 -9.34
C ARG A 494 -0.56 -6.37 -8.76
N TYR A 495 0.05 -5.24 -9.12
CA TYR A 495 -0.17 -3.90 -8.58
C TYR A 495 -0.34 -2.82 -9.67
N ASP A 496 -0.48 -3.15 -10.97
CA ASP A 496 -0.59 -2.20 -12.10
C ASP A 496 -1.57 -1.01 -11.93
N ASN A 497 -2.54 -1.14 -11.00
CA ASN A 497 -3.58 -0.14 -10.72
C ASN A 497 -3.38 0.63 -9.40
N VAL A 498 -2.16 0.61 -8.85
CA VAL A 498 -1.72 1.34 -7.66
C VAL A 498 -1.03 2.64 -8.12
N PRO A 499 -1.68 3.81 -8.11
CA PRO A 499 -1.02 5.09 -8.41
C PRO A 499 0.01 5.51 -7.33
N SER A 500 1.14 4.82 -7.29
CA SER A 500 2.34 5.12 -6.49
C SER A 500 3.04 6.41 -6.94
N ASN A 501 2.90 6.77 -8.22
CA ASN A 501 3.61 7.90 -8.84
C ASN A 501 3.27 9.26 -8.22
N ILE A 502 4.26 10.14 -8.19
CA ILE A 502 4.13 11.56 -7.83
C ILE A 502 5.27 12.37 -8.45
N ILE A 503 4.96 13.58 -8.90
CA ILE A 503 5.95 14.65 -9.07
C ILE A 503 5.44 15.90 -8.36
N ALA A 504 6.28 16.50 -7.53
CA ALA A 504 5.94 17.59 -6.62
C ALA A 504 6.94 18.74 -6.73
N PHE A 505 6.41 19.96 -6.82
CA PHE A 505 7.12 21.17 -7.21
C PHE A 505 7.05 22.26 -6.13
N VAL A 506 8.12 23.03 -6.02
CA VAL A 506 8.21 24.22 -5.17
C VAL A 506 8.94 25.32 -5.95
N ASP A 507 8.38 26.52 -6.03
CA ASP A 507 9.02 27.68 -6.66
C ASP A 507 9.92 28.47 -5.67
N ASP A 508 10.49 29.59 -6.09
CA ASP A 508 11.36 30.41 -5.24
C ASP A 508 10.60 31.36 -4.28
N GLU A 509 9.30 31.52 -4.46
CA GLU A 509 8.41 32.21 -3.51
C GLU A 509 7.85 31.25 -2.43
N GLY A 510 8.02 29.93 -2.63
CA GLY A 510 7.53 28.88 -1.73
C GLY A 510 6.12 28.39 -2.08
N ASN A 511 5.52 28.85 -3.18
CA ASN A 511 4.29 28.23 -3.68
C ASN A 511 4.59 26.81 -4.17
N SER A 512 3.57 25.94 -4.12
CA SER A 512 3.78 24.52 -4.35
C SER A 512 2.61 23.85 -5.05
N PHE A 513 2.91 22.80 -5.81
CA PHE A 513 1.92 22.01 -6.55
C PHE A 513 2.46 20.60 -6.83
N TYR A 514 1.59 19.65 -7.16
CA TYR A 514 1.98 18.29 -7.51
C TYR A 514 1.02 17.69 -8.54
N THR A 515 1.40 16.57 -9.15
CA THR A 515 0.46 15.64 -9.78
C THR A 515 0.79 14.21 -9.36
N SER A 516 -0.25 13.38 -9.24
CA SER A 516 -0.09 11.91 -9.12
C SER A 516 -0.54 11.15 -10.37
N ASN A 517 -1.23 11.83 -11.29
CA ASN A 517 -1.53 11.38 -12.64
C ASN A 517 -0.29 11.60 -13.53
N LEU A 518 0.76 10.81 -13.25
CA LEU A 518 2.09 10.92 -13.83
C LEU A 518 2.45 9.67 -14.63
N SER A 519 2.84 9.87 -15.88
CA SER A 519 3.41 8.87 -16.79
C SER A 519 4.83 9.28 -17.16
N VAL A 520 5.77 8.34 -16.97
CA VAL A 520 7.13 8.45 -17.50
C VAL A 520 7.24 7.40 -18.60
N LYS A 521 7.69 7.81 -19.79
CA LYS A 521 7.99 6.91 -20.92
C LYS A 521 9.48 6.90 -21.17
N GLU A 522 10.04 5.73 -21.36
CA GLU A 522 11.43 5.58 -21.79
C GLU A 522 11.53 5.85 -23.30
N GLY A 523 12.55 6.60 -23.70
CA GLY A 523 12.88 6.87 -25.09
C GLY A 523 13.72 5.74 -25.69
N GLU A 524 14.84 6.09 -26.32
CA GLU A 524 15.85 5.10 -26.68
C GLU A 524 16.52 4.51 -25.43
N CYS A 525 16.89 3.22 -25.48
CA CYS A 525 17.60 2.54 -24.40
C CYS A 525 18.90 1.91 -24.89
N LYS A 526 19.96 2.01 -24.08
CA LYS A 526 21.26 1.39 -24.31
C LYS A 526 21.42 0.17 -23.39
N ILE A 527 21.70 -0.99 -23.96
CA ILE A 527 21.94 -2.21 -23.19
C ILE A 527 23.32 -2.14 -22.51
N ASP A 528 23.33 -2.25 -21.18
CA ASP A 528 24.56 -2.43 -20.40
C ASP A 528 25.09 -3.85 -20.60
N GLN A 529 26.34 -3.99 -21.06
CA GLN A 529 26.89 -5.30 -21.43
C GLN A 529 27.16 -6.23 -20.24
N ASP A 530 27.22 -5.73 -19.00
CA ASP A 530 27.51 -6.49 -17.78
C ASP A 530 26.23 -6.79 -16.98
N THR A 531 25.31 -5.83 -16.84
CA THR A 531 24.02 -6.09 -16.16
C THR A 531 22.94 -6.68 -17.07
N LYS A 532 23.03 -6.45 -18.39
CA LYS A 532 22.02 -6.72 -19.44
C LYS A 532 20.80 -5.79 -19.44
N TYR A 533 20.62 -4.91 -18.46
CA TYR A 533 19.51 -3.97 -18.45
C TYR A 533 19.57 -3.00 -19.65
N ALA A 534 18.40 -2.75 -20.25
CA ALA A 534 18.18 -1.70 -21.23
C ALA A 534 18.00 -0.36 -20.51
N VAL A 535 19.08 0.41 -20.35
CA VAL A 535 19.08 1.67 -19.60
C VAL A 535 18.64 2.82 -20.51
N PRO A 536 17.61 3.61 -20.15
CA PRO A 536 17.12 4.70 -21.00
C PRO A 536 18.15 5.82 -21.16
N THR A 537 18.31 6.33 -22.38
CA THR A 537 19.11 7.53 -22.71
C THR A 537 18.28 8.81 -22.69
N SER A 538 16.96 8.69 -22.59
CA SER A 538 16.03 9.78 -22.34
C SER A 538 14.71 9.26 -21.77
N ILE A 539 13.97 10.12 -21.06
CA ILE A 539 12.60 9.87 -20.60
C ILE A 539 11.68 11.06 -20.94
N ASP A 540 10.47 10.77 -21.39
CA ASP A 540 9.41 11.76 -21.57
C ASP A 540 8.52 11.75 -20.32
N VAL A 541 8.50 12.87 -19.59
CA VAL A 541 7.70 13.05 -18.36
C VAL A 541 6.41 13.79 -18.70
N LEU A 542 5.28 13.11 -18.52
CA LEU A 542 3.94 13.59 -18.84
C LEU A 542 3.06 13.54 -17.58
N GLY A 543 2.47 14.66 -17.18
CA GLY A 543 1.55 14.69 -16.04
C GLY A 543 0.50 15.79 -16.14
N GLU A 544 -0.67 15.59 -15.53
CA GLU A 544 -1.78 16.55 -15.56
C GLU A 544 -2.61 16.49 -14.27
N GLU A 545 -2.79 17.64 -13.61
CA GLU A 545 -3.61 17.80 -12.40
C GLU A 545 -4.32 19.17 -12.41
N GLY A 546 -5.64 19.18 -12.53
CA GLY A 546 -6.42 20.42 -12.58
C GLY A 546 -6.08 21.31 -13.79
N SER A 547 -5.36 22.40 -13.55
CA SER A 547 -4.87 23.36 -14.56
C SER A 547 -3.36 23.28 -14.80
N VAL A 548 -2.65 22.34 -14.15
CA VAL A 548 -1.23 22.08 -14.33
C VAL A 548 -1.03 20.92 -15.30
N LYS A 549 -0.16 21.09 -16.29
CA LYS A 549 0.36 20.04 -17.17
C LYS A 549 1.88 20.12 -17.24
N ILE A 550 2.50 18.97 -17.35
CA ILE A 550 3.95 18.79 -17.47
C ILE A 550 4.20 18.00 -18.76
N ALA A 551 5.06 18.53 -19.62
CA ALA A 551 5.46 17.88 -20.87
C ALA A 551 6.96 18.11 -21.10
N SER A 552 7.79 17.41 -20.33
CA SER A 552 9.24 17.60 -20.30
C SER A 552 9.99 16.37 -20.80
N LYS A 553 10.81 16.52 -21.84
CA LYS A 553 11.76 15.49 -22.25
C LYS A 553 13.09 15.69 -21.52
N ILE A 554 13.48 14.67 -20.77
CA ILE A 554 14.74 14.59 -20.02
C ILE A 554 15.70 13.70 -20.81
N ASN A 555 16.94 14.14 -20.99
CA ASN A 555 18.03 13.31 -21.50
C ASN A 555 18.80 12.68 -20.32
N LEU A 556 19.38 11.49 -20.54
CA LEU A 556 20.08 10.68 -19.55
C LEU A 556 21.34 10.09 -20.21
N VAL A 557 22.38 10.91 -20.38
CA VAL A 557 23.55 10.63 -21.22
C VAL A 557 24.82 10.52 -20.37
N ASN A 558 25.02 11.46 -19.44
CA ASN A 558 26.11 11.53 -18.49
C ASN A 558 25.83 10.64 -17.26
N GLY A 559 25.81 9.32 -17.50
CA GLY A 559 25.65 8.30 -16.46
C GLY A 559 26.90 8.18 -15.58
N ASN A 560 26.74 8.39 -14.27
CA ASN A 560 27.82 8.44 -13.28
C ASN A 560 28.19 7.05 -12.75
N GLY A 561 28.40 6.10 -13.66
CA GLY A 561 28.59 4.68 -13.35
C GLY A 561 27.29 3.97 -12.99
N LYS A 562 27.38 2.97 -12.12
CA LYS A 562 26.25 2.16 -11.62
C LYS A 562 26.56 1.54 -10.26
N VAL A 563 25.54 1.39 -9.42
CA VAL A 563 25.65 0.79 -8.09
C VAL A 563 25.04 -0.61 -8.09
N ASP A 564 25.86 -1.64 -7.85
CA ASP A 564 25.41 -3.00 -7.55
C ASP A 564 24.89 -3.03 -6.10
N VAL A 565 23.57 -3.00 -5.93
CA VAL A 565 22.93 -2.89 -4.60
C VAL A 565 23.25 -4.11 -3.75
N LEU A 566 23.40 -5.29 -4.35
CA LEU A 566 23.74 -6.53 -3.64
C LEU A 566 25.16 -6.52 -3.07
N LYS A 567 26.11 -5.80 -3.69
CA LYS A 567 27.45 -5.59 -3.11
C LYS A 567 27.43 -4.69 -1.86
N GLN A 568 26.41 -3.86 -1.68
CA GLN A 568 26.28 -2.96 -0.52
C GLN A 568 25.65 -3.63 0.71
N LEU A 569 25.18 -4.87 0.62
CA LEU A 569 24.46 -5.57 1.68
C LEU A 569 25.34 -6.54 2.48
N PRO A 570 25.02 -6.81 3.77
CA PRO A 570 25.74 -7.79 4.58
C PRO A 570 25.75 -9.17 3.89
N PHE A 571 26.86 -9.92 3.96
CA PHE A 571 27.03 -11.18 3.22
C PHE A 571 25.86 -12.16 3.36
N LEU A 572 25.31 -12.32 4.57
CA LEU A 572 24.19 -13.22 4.82
C LEU A 572 22.88 -12.72 4.18
N VAL A 573 22.58 -11.42 4.28
CA VAL A 573 21.39 -10.79 3.66
C VAL A 573 21.51 -10.85 2.14
N ARG A 574 22.69 -10.52 1.60
CA ARG A 574 23.03 -10.65 0.18
C ARG A 574 22.77 -12.07 -0.33
N LYS A 575 23.18 -13.11 0.41
CA LYS A 575 22.95 -14.51 0.03
C LYS A 575 21.48 -14.90 -0.02
N VAL A 576 20.64 -14.38 0.89
CA VAL A 576 19.18 -14.61 0.87
C VAL A 576 18.53 -13.93 -0.34
N ILE A 577 18.89 -12.68 -0.63
CA ILE A 577 18.28 -11.94 -1.75
C ILE A 577 18.77 -12.45 -3.11
N GLN A 578 20.04 -12.87 -3.22
CA GLN A 578 20.60 -13.49 -4.43
C GLN A 578 19.91 -14.80 -4.88
N ALA A 579 19.10 -15.42 -4.01
CA ALA A 579 18.33 -16.62 -4.34
C ALA A 579 16.87 -16.33 -4.77
N LEU A 580 16.45 -15.05 -4.78
CA LEU A 580 15.04 -14.66 -4.90
C LEU A 580 14.77 -13.57 -5.96
N VAL A 581 15.80 -12.94 -6.53
CA VAL A 581 15.68 -11.74 -7.36
C VAL A 581 16.73 -11.72 -8.46
N THR A 582 16.41 -11.14 -9.62
CA THR A 582 17.41 -10.59 -10.57
C THR A 582 18.31 -9.58 -9.83
N LYS A 583 19.49 -9.22 -10.37
CA LYS A 583 20.40 -8.33 -9.62
C LYS A 583 19.88 -6.89 -9.62
N PRO A 584 19.50 -6.26 -8.48
CA PRO A 584 19.15 -4.84 -8.46
C PRO A 584 20.37 -3.95 -8.71
N PHE A 585 20.19 -2.92 -9.55
CA PHE A 585 21.20 -1.91 -9.88
C PHE A 585 20.60 -0.50 -9.93
N VAL A 586 21.38 0.50 -9.50
CA VAL A 586 21.04 1.93 -9.65
C VAL A 586 21.94 2.57 -10.70
N TYR A 587 21.36 3.34 -11.61
CA TYR A 587 22.04 4.16 -12.62
C TYR A 587 21.80 5.65 -12.35
N PRO A 588 22.75 6.37 -11.71
CA PRO A 588 22.62 7.79 -11.43
C PRO A 588 23.10 8.67 -12.60
N PHE A 589 22.24 9.55 -13.09
CA PHE A 589 22.51 10.53 -14.14
C PHE A 589 22.52 11.95 -13.57
N SER A 590 23.39 12.82 -14.06
CA SER A 590 23.31 14.25 -13.73
C SER A 590 23.60 15.10 -14.94
N GLU A 591 22.73 16.07 -15.17
CA GLU A 591 22.61 16.80 -16.43
C GLU A 591 22.23 18.26 -16.16
N ASP A 592 22.61 19.16 -17.05
CA ASP A 592 21.86 20.40 -17.22
C ASP A 592 20.56 20.06 -18.00
N ALA A 593 19.42 20.55 -17.53
CA ALA A 593 18.10 20.18 -18.06
C ALA A 593 17.16 21.39 -18.17
N VAL A 594 16.20 21.30 -19.09
CA VAL A 594 15.11 22.27 -19.25
C VAL A 594 13.78 21.57 -18.98
N VAL A 595 12.94 22.19 -18.15
CA VAL A 595 11.65 21.64 -17.71
C VAL A 595 10.54 22.58 -18.19
N GLU A 596 9.62 22.09 -19.03
CA GLU A 596 8.44 22.84 -19.48
C GLU A 596 7.21 22.48 -18.63
N ILE A 597 6.54 23.50 -18.10
CA ILE A 597 5.30 23.38 -17.32
C ILE A 597 4.26 24.38 -17.85
N GLU A 598 3.10 23.86 -18.25
CA GLU A 598 1.92 24.65 -18.55
C GLU A 598 1.06 24.74 -17.29
N LYS A 599 0.87 25.94 -16.74
CA LYS A 599 0.00 26.19 -15.59
C LYS A 599 -0.98 27.31 -15.90
N ASP A 600 -2.26 27.06 -15.67
CA ASP A 600 -3.34 28.03 -15.95
C ASP A 600 -3.32 28.56 -17.42
N GLY A 601 -2.93 27.68 -18.36
CA GLY A 601 -2.79 28.00 -19.78
C GLY A 601 -1.50 28.77 -20.16
N ARG A 602 -0.57 28.99 -19.23
CA ARG A 602 0.73 29.62 -19.47
C ARG A 602 1.85 28.59 -19.42
N LYS A 603 2.57 28.40 -20.53
CA LYS A 603 3.83 27.64 -20.57
C LYS A 603 4.96 28.46 -19.94
N ASN A 604 5.78 27.81 -19.13
CA ASN A 604 6.99 28.34 -18.54
C ASN A 604 8.11 27.30 -18.70
N GLU A 605 9.31 27.76 -19.06
CA GLU A 605 10.50 26.91 -19.17
C GLU A 605 11.47 27.23 -18.04
N TYR A 606 12.00 26.19 -17.41
CA TYR A 606 12.95 26.30 -16.31
C TYR A 606 14.25 25.58 -16.66
N SER A 607 15.31 26.35 -16.93
CA SER A 607 16.67 25.82 -17.08
C SER A 607 17.31 25.62 -15.72
N GLY A 608 17.89 24.45 -15.47
CA GLY A 608 18.51 24.10 -14.21
C GLY A 608 19.30 22.81 -14.29
N ARG A 609 19.53 22.15 -13.16
CA ARG A 609 20.22 20.87 -13.08
C ARG A 609 19.28 19.75 -12.64
N LEU A 610 19.44 18.59 -13.26
CA LEU A 610 18.80 17.34 -12.88
C LEU A 610 19.81 16.39 -12.21
N LEU A 611 19.31 15.64 -11.22
CA LEU A 611 19.79 14.33 -10.82
C LEU A 611 18.65 13.34 -11.12
N CYS A 612 18.95 12.17 -11.70
CA CYS A 612 17.99 11.08 -11.69
C CYS A 612 18.63 9.71 -11.51
N GLU A 613 18.09 8.93 -10.58
CA GLU A 613 18.45 7.54 -10.34
C GLU A 613 17.43 6.63 -11.03
N VAL A 614 17.89 5.86 -12.03
CA VAL A 614 17.11 4.76 -12.62
C VAL A 614 17.45 3.48 -11.88
N VAL A 615 16.53 3.00 -11.06
CA VAL A 615 16.66 1.81 -10.23
C VAL A 615 16.00 0.63 -10.94
N PHE A 616 16.78 -0.38 -11.30
CA PHE A 616 16.27 -1.69 -11.75
C PHE A 616 16.22 -2.62 -10.54
N ILE A 617 15.10 -3.32 -10.34
CA ILE A 617 14.84 -4.19 -9.19
C ILE A 617 14.66 -5.64 -9.65
N ASN A 618 13.82 -5.85 -10.66
CA ASN A 618 13.54 -7.14 -11.31
C ASN A 618 13.82 -7.05 -12.83
N GLU A 619 13.63 -8.17 -13.54
CA GLU A 619 13.58 -8.30 -15.01
C GLU A 619 12.44 -9.24 -15.40
#